data_AF-A0AAE9JFD6-F1
#
_entry.id   AF-A0AAE9JFD6-F1
#
_cell.length_a   1.000
_cell.length_b   1.000
_cell.length_c   1.000
_cell.angle_alpha   90.00
_cell.angle_beta   90.00
_cell.angle_gamma   90.00
#
_symmetry.space_group_name_H-M   'P 1'
#
loop_
_entity.id
_entity.type
_entity.pdbx_description
1 polymer ?
#
loop_
_entity_poly.entity_id
_entity_poly.type
_entity_poly.pdbx_seq_one_letter_code
_entity_poly.pdbx_strand_id
1 'polypeptide(L)'
;MKEPNAQNLNHVILGFFGMIISVWTLFGFIIATDYRFDSFIFALIHFLALCFFLASYLMICNACSDPYSILPPENRPFFGIKINVALFGLFHLTVSIVSFFLTKFWPICCLLQFSSFILSINAWACYFTESYILCEHRIYQWDMEDSPVDGIICQVAVRRNSGDMEDKTNLPIGFQFDDKLDISSLRGYYRFR
;
A
#
# COMPACT_ATOMS: atom_id res chain seq x y z
N MET A 1 20.84 -13.97 -16.48
CA MET A 1 20.28 -13.99 -15.11
C MET A 1 19.43 -12.74 -14.95
N LYS A 2 18.21 -12.89 -14.44
CA LYS A 2 17.33 -11.75 -14.13
C LYS A 2 17.88 -11.06 -12.88
N GLU A 3 17.92 -9.73 -12.87
CA GLU A 3 18.27 -9.00 -11.65
C GLU A 3 17.14 -9.15 -10.63
N PRO A 4 17.46 -9.32 -9.33
CA PRO A 4 16.44 -9.36 -8.29
C PRO A 4 15.61 -8.07 -8.34
N ASN A 5 14.30 -8.20 -8.29
CA ASN A 5 13.35 -7.11 -8.37
C ASN A 5 12.70 -6.90 -6.99
N ALA A 6 13.24 -5.98 -6.20
CA ALA A 6 12.67 -5.63 -4.91
C ALA A 6 11.41 -4.78 -5.07
N GLN A 7 10.41 -5.02 -4.21
CA GLN A 7 9.22 -4.19 -4.18
C GLN A 7 9.59 -2.75 -3.79
N ASN A 8 9.21 -1.80 -4.65
CA ASN A 8 9.49 -0.37 -4.43
C ASN A 8 8.37 0.28 -3.60
N LEU A 9 8.73 0.88 -2.46
CA LEU A 9 7.75 1.54 -1.58
C LEU A 9 7.01 2.70 -2.25
N ASN A 10 7.66 3.46 -3.13
CA ASN A 10 7.01 4.56 -3.87
C ASN A 10 5.97 4.02 -4.86
N HIS A 11 6.20 2.85 -5.48
CA HIS A 11 5.19 2.19 -6.30
C HIS A 11 4.00 1.72 -5.46
N VAL A 12 4.25 1.15 -4.28
CA VAL A 12 3.19 0.74 -3.34
C VAL A 12 2.34 1.94 -2.93
N ILE A 13 2.97 3.07 -2.58
CA ILE A 13 2.28 4.32 -2.22
C ILE A 13 1.43 4.82 -3.40
N LEU A 14 2.01 4.89 -4.59
CA LEU A 14 1.28 5.33 -5.79
C LEU A 14 0.11 4.40 -6.12
N GLY A 15 0.28 3.08 -5.93
CA GLY A 15 -0.77 2.09 -6.06
C GLY A 15 -1.93 2.34 -5.09
N PHE A 16 -1.65 2.65 -3.82
CA PHE A 16 -2.71 2.99 -2.87
C PHE A 16 -3.47 4.25 -3.28
N PHE A 17 -2.76 5.33 -3.66
CA PHE A 17 -3.41 6.56 -4.13
C PHE A 17 -4.27 6.30 -5.38
N GLY A 18 -3.76 5.52 -6.33
CA GLY A 18 -4.50 5.18 -7.54
C GLY A 18 -5.78 4.40 -7.24
N MET A 19 -5.72 3.41 -6.34
CA MET A 19 -6.90 2.68 -5.91
C MET A 19 -7.89 3.54 -5.14
N ILE A 20 -7.44 4.47 -4.29
CA ILE A 20 -8.32 5.43 -3.59
C ILE A 20 -9.09 6.26 -4.63
N ILE A 21 -8.39 6.87 -5.60
CA ILE A 21 -9.00 7.66 -6.66
C ILE A 21 -10.05 6.84 -7.41
N SER A 22 -9.70 5.63 -7.84
CA SER A 22 -10.62 4.72 -8.52
C SER A 22 -11.87 4.43 -7.69
N VAL A 23 -11.72 4.12 -6.40
CA VAL A 23 -12.85 3.84 -5.50
C VAL A 23 -13.77 5.05 -5.37
N TRP A 24 -13.22 6.26 -5.24
CA TRP A 24 -14.01 7.49 -5.21
C TRP A 24 -14.70 7.81 -6.54
N THR A 25 -14.05 7.52 -7.67
CA THR A 25 -14.68 7.63 -9.00
C THR A 25 -15.83 6.64 -9.15
N LEU A 26 -15.66 5.39 -8.72
CA LEU A 26 -16.72 4.37 -8.74
C LEU A 26 -17.88 4.75 -7.83
N PHE A 27 -17.58 5.28 -6.64
CA PHE A 27 -18.57 5.80 -5.71
C PHE A 27 -19.39 6.94 -6.33
N GLY A 28 -18.73 7.92 -6.93
CA GLY A 28 -19.39 9.02 -7.64
C GLY A 28 -20.22 8.56 -8.83
N PHE A 29 -19.75 7.56 -9.56
CA PHE A 29 -20.50 6.95 -10.67
C PHE A 29 -21.82 6.32 -10.20
N ILE A 30 -21.81 5.55 -9.10
CA ILE A 30 -23.03 4.95 -8.54
C ILE A 30 -24.07 6.02 -8.20
N ILE A 31 -23.64 7.11 -7.55
CA ILE A 31 -24.52 8.24 -7.24
C ILE A 31 -25.06 8.85 -8.53
N ALA A 32 -24.20 9.16 -9.50
CA ALA A 32 -24.60 9.77 -10.77
C ALA A 32 -25.64 8.92 -11.52
N THR A 33 -25.47 7.60 -11.56
CA THR A 33 -26.41 6.67 -12.17
C THR A 33 -27.77 6.66 -11.47
N ASP A 34 -27.81 6.73 -10.13
CA ASP A 34 -29.10 6.76 -9.39
C ASP A 34 -29.90 8.03 -9.67
N TYR A 35 -29.21 9.16 -9.89
CA TYR A 35 -29.80 10.42 -10.35
C TYR A 35 -30.05 10.49 -11.86
N ARG A 36 -29.89 9.38 -12.59
CA ARG A 36 -30.11 9.26 -14.04
C ARG A 36 -29.25 10.21 -14.89
N PHE A 37 -28.06 10.54 -14.42
CA PHE A 37 -27.03 11.16 -15.26
C PHE A 37 -26.41 10.09 -16.18
N ASP A 38 -27.22 9.51 -17.07
CA ASP A 38 -26.76 8.53 -18.04
C ASP A 38 -26.11 9.24 -19.23
N SER A 39 -24.79 9.16 -19.31
CA SER A 39 -24.00 9.60 -20.45
C SER A 39 -22.93 8.57 -20.76
N PHE A 40 -22.64 8.41 -22.06
CA PHE A 40 -21.50 7.63 -22.53
C PHE A 40 -20.19 8.03 -21.82
N ILE A 41 -20.05 9.31 -21.45
CA ILE A 41 -18.92 9.84 -20.70
C ILE A 41 -18.80 9.16 -19.32
N PHE A 42 -19.90 8.98 -18.58
CA PHE A 42 -19.87 8.34 -17.27
C PHE A 42 -19.52 6.86 -17.36
N ALA A 43 -20.03 6.15 -18.38
CA ALA A 43 -19.66 4.76 -18.63
C ALA A 43 -18.16 4.61 -18.97
N LEU A 44 -17.60 5.52 -19.77
CA LEU A 44 -16.17 5.55 -20.08
C LEU A 44 -15.33 5.83 -18.83
N ILE A 45 -15.72 6.80 -18.00
CA ILE A 45 -15.06 7.11 -16.73
C ILE A 45 -15.08 5.89 -15.80
N HIS A 46 -16.21 5.19 -15.71
CA HIS A 46 -16.33 3.97 -14.92
C HIS A 46 -15.35 2.89 -15.38
N PHE A 47 -15.29 2.62 -16.69
CA PHE A 47 -14.36 1.64 -17.26
C PHE A 47 -12.90 2.03 -17.00
N LEU A 48 -12.54 3.30 -17.23
CA LEU A 48 -11.19 3.80 -16.96
C LEU A 48 -10.83 3.68 -15.47
N ALA A 49 -11.78 3.94 -14.56
CA ALA A 49 -11.58 3.78 -13.12
C ALA A 49 -11.27 2.33 -12.74
N LEU A 50 -11.94 1.34 -13.36
CA LEU A 50 -11.67 -0.08 -13.15
C LEU A 50 -10.29 -0.49 -13.69
N CYS A 51 -9.94 -0.06 -14.90
CA CYS A 51 -8.61 -0.30 -15.47
C CYS A 51 -7.52 0.32 -14.60
N PHE A 52 -7.73 1.56 -14.15
CA PHE A 52 -6.79 2.26 -13.28
C PHE A 52 -6.70 1.59 -11.89
N PHE A 53 -7.80 1.06 -11.36
CA PHE A 53 -7.80 0.28 -10.11
C PHE A 53 -6.93 -0.97 -10.25
N LEU A 54 -7.11 -1.73 -11.35
CA LEU A 54 -6.32 -2.92 -11.62
C LEU A 54 -4.83 -2.59 -11.79
N ALA A 55 -4.51 -1.57 -12.59
CA ALA A 55 -3.13 -1.13 -12.77
C ALA A 55 -2.49 -0.72 -11.42
N SER A 56 -3.23 0.01 -10.59
CA SER A 56 -2.78 0.44 -9.26
C SER A 56 -2.60 -0.73 -8.29
N TYR A 57 -3.51 -1.71 -8.34
CA TYR A 57 -3.39 -2.95 -7.56
C TYR A 57 -2.13 -3.72 -7.92
N LEU A 58 -1.77 -3.80 -9.21
CA LEU A 58 -0.54 -4.45 -9.66
C LEU A 58 0.72 -3.78 -9.10
N MET A 59 0.68 -2.48 -8.76
CA MET A 59 1.79 -1.78 -8.11
C MET A 59 1.96 -2.14 -6.64
N ILE A 60 0.86 -2.51 -5.96
CA ILE A 60 0.86 -2.97 -4.57
C ILE A 60 1.19 -4.46 -4.48
N CYS A 61 0.78 -5.24 -5.49
CA CYS A 61 0.97 -6.68 -5.53
C CYS A 61 2.46 -7.04 -5.45
N ASN A 62 2.81 -7.88 -4.47
CA ASN A 62 4.18 -8.35 -4.28
C ASN A 62 4.48 -9.66 -5.02
N ALA A 63 3.50 -10.29 -5.68
CA ALA A 63 3.67 -11.60 -6.33
C ALA A 63 4.73 -11.66 -7.44
N CYS A 64 5.14 -10.51 -7.97
CA CYS A 64 6.20 -10.40 -8.98
C CYS A 64 7.52 -9.80 -8.43
N SER A 65 7.62 -9.63 -7.11
CA SER A 65 8.82 -9.14 -6.42
C SER A 65 9.56 -10.33 -5.80
N ASP A 66 10.89 -10.26 -5.75
CA ASP A 66 11.69 -11.30 -5.10
C ASP A 66 11.67 -11.11 -3.57
N PRO A 67 12.00 -9.91 -3.05
CA PRO A 67 11.61 -9.49 -1.71
C PRO A 67 10.41 -8.53 -1.73
N TYR A 68 9.54 -8.67 -0.73
CA TYR A 68 8.41 -7.78 -0.49
C TYR A 68 8.67 -6.83 0.68
N SER A 69 7.99 -5.68 0.66
CA SER A 69 8.10 -4.67 1.70
C SER A 69 7.05 -4.87 2.78
N ILE A 70 7.46 -4.82 4.04
CA ILE A 70 6.56 -4.80 5.19
C ILE A 70 6.89 -3.63 6.12
N LEU A 71 5.86 -2.99 6.67
CA LEU A 71 6.06 -1.96 7.68
C LEU A 71 6.47 -2.59 9.01
N PRO A 72 7.38 -1.95 9.78
CA PRO A 72 7.64 -2.30 11.16
C PRO A 72 6.32 -2.32 11.94
N PRO A 73 6.16 -3.22 12.94
CA PRO A 73 4.92 -3.37 13.68
C PRO A 73 4.33 -2.03 14.16
N GLU A 74 5.16 -1.18 14.75
CA GLU A 74 4.82 0.16 15.25
C GLU A 74 4.27 1.10 14.18
N ASN A 75 4.65 0.93 12.92
CA ASN A 75 4.22 1.76 11.80
C ASN A 75 2.96 1.20 11.11
N ARG A 76 2.55 -0.04 11.38
CA ARG A 76 1.32 -0.63 10.81
C ARG A 76 0.07 0.13 11.27
N PRO A 77 -0.97 0.27 10.44
CA PRO A 77 -2.15 1.08 10.79
C PRO A 77 -2.86 0.66 12.07
N PHE A 78 -2.98 -0.64 12.33
CA PHE A 78 -3.73 -1.18 13.47
C PHE A 78 -2.86 -1.53 14.68
N PHE A 79 -1.60 -1.09 14.70
CA PHE A 79 -0.76 -1.25 15.88
C PHE A 79 -1.01 -0.11 16.86
N GLY A 80 -1.62 -0.44 18.00
CA GLY A 80 -2.05 0.55 19.00
C GLY A 80 -3.20 1.44 18.51
N ILE A 81 -3.44 2.54 19.23
CA ILE A 81 -4.46 3.54 18.87
C ILE A 81 -3.77 4.69 18.15
N LYS A 82 -4.15 4.91 16.89
CA LYS A 82 -3.58 5.98 16.05
C LYS A 82 -4.63 6.99 15.65
N ILE A 83 -4.35 8.28 15.89
CA ILE A 83 -5.29 9.38 15.62
C ILE A 83 -5.68 9.47 14.14
N ASN A 84 -4.72 9.27 13.23
CA ASN A 84 -5.00 9.27 11.79
C ASN A 84 -6.00 8.17 11.39
N VAL A 85 -5.91 6.98 11.99
CA VAL A 85 -6.86 5.89 11.74
C VAL A 85 -8.26 6.27 12.22
N ALA A 86 -8.37 6.88 13.40
CA ALA A 86 -9.65 7.37 13.92
C ALA A 86 -10.25 8.48 13.02
N LEU A 87 -9.43 9.42 12.54
CA LEU A 87 -9.87 10.50 11.65
C LEU A 87 -10.35 9.97 10.29
N PHE A 88 -9.58 9.08 9.65
CA PHE A 88 -10.02 8.43 8.41
C PHE A 88 -11.30 7.61 8.64
N GLY A 89 -11.37 6.87 9.74
CA GLY A 89 -12.57 6.10 10.10
C GLY A 89 -13.81 6.97 10.24
N LEU A 90 -13.70 8.10 10.96
CA LEU A 90 -14.81 9.04 11.13
C LEU A 90 -15.24 9.64 9.80
N PHE A 91 -14.29 10.05 8.96
CA PHE A 91 -14.57 10.61 7.63
C PHE A 91 -15.34 9.62 6.75
N HIS A 92 -14.85 8.38 6.59
CA HIS A 92 -15.51 7.37 5.77
C HIS A 92 -16.85 6.93 6.35
N LEU A 93 -17.00 6.90 7.68
CA LEU A 93 -18.27 6.63 8.34
C LEU A 93 -19.30 7.72 8.04
N THR A 94 -18.92 9.00 8.15
CA THR A 94 -19.81 10.13 7.81
C THR A 94 -20.27 10.04 6.36
N VAL A 95 -19.36 9.76 5.42
CA VAL A 95 -19.71 9.62 3.99
C VAL A 95 -20.62 8.42 3.76
N SER A 96 -20.42 7.31 4.48
CA SER A 96 -21.29 6.13 4.43
C SER A 96 -22.71 6.44 4.93
N ILE A 97 -22.82 7.17 6.04
CA ILE A 97 -24.11 7.63 6.58
C ILE A 97 -24.82 8.54 5.57
N VAL A 98 -24.12 9.50 4.97
CA VAL A 98 -24.70 10.36 3.93
C VAL A 98 -25.18 9.53 2.73
N SER A 99 -24.40 8.53 2.32
CA SER A 99 -24.76 7.64 1.20
C SER A 99 -26.06 6.88 1.44
N PHE A 100 -26.33 6.46 2.69
CA PHE A 100 -27.59 5.83 3.09
C PHE A 100 -28.82 6.69 2.76
N PHE A 101 -28.70 8.01 2.89
CA PHE A 101 -29.78 8.94 2.59
C PHE A 101 -29.84 9.39 1.12
N LEU A 102 -28.73 9.26 0.38
CA LEU A 102 -28.63 9.76 -0.99
C LEU A 102 -29.01 8.74 -2.07
N THR A 103 -28.74 7.44 -1.85
CA THR A 103 -28.92 6.44 -2.90
C THR A 103 -29.47 5.12 -2.40
N LYS A 104 -30.28 4.46 -3.24
CA LYS A 104 -30.74 3.08 -2.96
C LYS A 104 -29.61 2.05 -3.01
N PHE A 105 -28.47 2.39 -3.62
CA PHE A 105 -27.27 1.54 -3.70
C PHE A 105 -26.32 1.72 -2.51
N TRP A 106 -26.81 2.28 -1.40
CA TRP A 106 -26.01 2.55 -0.22
C TRP A 106 -25.19 1.35 0.29
N PRO A 107 -25.60 0.06 0.19
CA PRO A 107 -24.76 -1.03 0.66
C PRO A 107 -23.44 -1.13 -0.13
N ILE A 108 -23.50 -0.92 -1.45
CA ILE A 108 -22.31 -0.92 -2.31
C ILE A 108 -21.44 0.30 -1.99
N CYS A 109 -22.06 1.47 -1.80
CA CYS A 109 -21.36 2.67 -1.36
C CYS A 109 -20.63 2.45 -0.03
N CYS A 110 -21.25 1.81 0.96
CA CYS A 110 -20.59 1.47 2.23
C CYS A 110 -19.40 0.52 2.05
N LEU A 111 -19.49 -0.48 1.16
CA LEU A 111 -18.36 -1.36 0.85
C LEU A 111 -17.20 -0.61 0.17
N LEU A 112 -17.52 0.30 -0.74
CA LEU A 112 -16.52 1.17 -1.36
C LEU A 112 -15.86 2.09 -0.32
N GLN A 113 -16.64 2.69 0.58
CA GLN A 113 -16.12 3.54 1.65
C GLN A 113 -15.26 2.76 2.64
N PHE A 114 -15.66 1.54 3.03
CA PHE A 114 -14.83 0.68 3.86
C PHE A 114 -13.52 0.29 3.15
N SER A 115 -13.57 -0.03 1.87
CA SER A 115 -12.37 -0.31 1.07
C SER A 115 -11.46 0.92 1.01
N SER A 116 -12.04 2.10 0.75
CA SER A 116 -11.30 3.37 0.72
C SER A 116 -10.66 3.70 2.06
N PHE A 117 -11.32 3.40 3.17
CA PHE A 117 -10.76 3.54 4.52
C PHE A 117 -9.49 2.69 4.69
N ILE A 118 -9.57 1.39 4.37
CA ILE A 118 -8.42 0.49 4.46
C ILE A 118 -7.28 0.96 3.56
N LEU A 119 -7.58 1.40 2.34
CA LEU A 119 -6.56 1.92 1.42
C LEU A 119 -5.93 3.21 1.96
N SER A 120 -6.72 4.14 2.51
CA SER A 120 -6.25 5.44 3.01
C SER A 120 -5.32 5.30 4.21
N ILE A 121 -5.65 4.43 5.17
CA ILE A 121 -4.79 4.23 6.34
C ILE A 121 -3.48 3.52 5.97
N ASN A 122 -3.50 2.62 4.98
CA ASN A 122 -2.29 1.97 4.48
C ASN A 122 -1.44 2.94 3.65
N ALA A 123 -2.06 3.75 2.79
CA ALA A 123 -1.38 4.83 2.06
C ALA A 123 -0.67 5.77 3.01
N TRP A 124 -1.37 6.21 4.07
CA TRP A 124 -0.83 7.07 5.11
C TRP A 124 0.38 6.41 5.80
N ALA A 125 0.22 5.16 6.25
CA ALA A 125 1.29 4.44 6.94
C ALA A 125 2.52 4.28 6.04
N CYS A 126 2.36 3.88 4.78
CA CYS A 126 3.46 3.77 3.83
C CYS A 126 4.10 5.12 3.52
N TYR A 127 3.30 6.18 3.37
CA TYR A 127 3.82 7.51 3.03
C TYR A 127 4.67 8.09 4.14
N PHE A 128 4.19 8.03 5.39
CA PHE A 128 4.83 8.63 6.57
C PHE A 128 5.80 7.72 7.31
N THR A 129 6.02 6.48 6.85
CA THR A 129 7.00 5.60 7.49
C THR A 129 8.42 6.14 7.33
N GLU A 130 9.21 6.08 8.40
CA GLU A 130 10.65 6.40 8.38
C GLU A 130 11.49 5.21 7.91
N SER A 131 10.94 4.00 8.03
CA SER A 131 11.61 2.77 7.61
C SER A 131 10.62 1.69 7.18
N TYR A 132 11.11 0.72 6.43
CA TYR A 132 10.41 -0.51 6.10
C TYR A 132 11.38 -1.69 6.13
N ILE A 133 10.84 -2.90 6.14
CA ILE A 133 11.63 -4.13 6.18
C ILE A 133 11.43 -4.84 4.84
N LEU A 134 12.52 -5.31 4.24
CA LEU A 134 12.47 -6.20 3.09
C LEU A 134 12.51 -7.64 3.56
N CYS A 135 11.51 -8.41 3.15
CA CYS A 135 11.34 -9.80 3.52
C CYS A 135 11.31 -10.68 2.27
N GLU A 136 11.85 -11.88 2.36
CA GLU A 136 11.65 -12.89 1.32
C GLU A 136 10.30 -13.58 1.47
N HIS A 137 9.77 -14.10 0.37
CA HIS A 137 8.58 -14.92 0.40
C HIS A 137 8.86 -16.27 1.09
N ARG A 138 8.23 -16.49 2.25
CA ARG A 138 8.21 -17.79 2.96
C ARG A 138 6.82 -18.40 2.83
N ILE A 139 6.75 -19.70 2.56
CA ILE A 139 5.47 -20.42 2.34
C ILE A 139 5.02 -21.05 3.65
N TYR A 140 5.95 -21.62 4.41
CA TYR A 140 5.63 -22.34 5.64
C TYR A 140 6.16 -21.65 6.88
N GLN A 141 5.47 -21.86 8.00
CA GLN A 141 5.86 -21.27 9.28
C GLN A 141 7.23 -21.75 9.76
N TRP A 142 7.57 -23.02 9.52
CA TRP A 142 8.89 -23.55 9.87
C TRP A 142 10.02 -22.90 9.07
N ASP A 143 9.74 -22.37 7.87
CA ASP A 143 10.74 -21.65 7.08
C ASP A 143 11.14 -20.31 7.73
N MET A 144 10.41 -19.84 8.75
CA MET A 144 10.70 -18.58 9.45
C MET A 144 11.87 -18.72 10.44
N GLU A 145 12.20 -19.94 10.85
CA GLU A 145 13.35 -20.23 11.72
C GLU A 145 14.67 -20.31 10.91
N ASP A 146 14.58 -20.56 9.60
CA ASP A 146 15.71 -20.65 8.69
C ASP A 146 16.29 -19.27 8.37
N SER A 147 17.61 -19.11 8.47
CA SER A 147 18.30 -17.88 8.09
C SER A 147 17.98 -17.43 6.65
N PRO A 148 17.57 -16.15 6.42
CA PRO A 148 17.37 -15.13 7.43
C PRO A 148 16.08 -15.36 8.25
N VAL A 149 16.20 -15.22 9.57
CA VAL A 149 15.09 -15.39 10.52
C VAL A 149 13.95 -14.44 10.17
N ASP A 150 12.72 -14.93 10.25
CA ASP A 150 11.49 -14.25 9.83
C ASP A 150 11.48 -13.82 8.35
N GLY A 151 12.40 -14.36 7.55
CA GLY A 151 12.64 -13.95 6.17
C GLY A 151 13.20 -12.54 6.02
N ILE A 152 13.68 -11.91 7.10
CA ILE A 152 14.12 -10.50 7.10
C ILE A 152 15.48 -10.36 6.43
N ILE A 153 15.50 -9.75 5.24
CA ILE A 153 16.73 -9.53 4.48
C ILE A 153 17.46 -8.30 4.99
N CYS A 154 16.77 -7.17 5.09
CA CYS A 154 17.34 -5.92 5.58
C CYS A 154 16.27 -4.94 6.04
N GLN A 155 16.70 -3.98 6.86
CA GLN A 155 15.90 -2.82 7.22
C GLN A 155 16.26 -1.66 6.29
N VAL A 156 15.25 -0.94 5.81
CA VAL A 156 15.40 0.11 4.82
C VAL A 156 14.88 1.42 5.39
N ALA A 157 15.74 2.42 5.47
CA ALA A 157 15.41 3.78 5.87
C ALA A 157 14.89 4.59 4.68
N VAL A 158 13.86 5.40 4.94
CA VAL A 158 13.15 6.22 3.96
C VAL A 158 13.57 7.67 4.16
N ARG A 159 14.46 8.16 3.28
CA ARG A 159 15.10 9.49 3.41
C ARG A 159 14.09 10.64 3.56
N ARG A 160 12.96 10.59 2.84
CA ARG A 160 11.94 11.64 2.89
C ARG A 160 11.38 11.94 4.30
N ASN A 161 11.44 10.96 5.22
CA ASN A 161 10.88 11.08 6.56
C ASN A 161 11.92 10.92 7.68
N SER A 162 13.18 10.59 7.37
CA SER A 162 14.21 10.31 8.38
C SER A 162 15.02 11.55 8.83
N GLY A 163 14.57 12.76 8.49
CA GLY A 163 15.23 14.03 8.86
C GLY A 163 16.63 14.20 8.24
N ASP A 164 17.44 15.13 8.79
CA ASP A 164 18.82 15.46 8.38
C ASP A 164 19.83 14.30 8.64
N MET A 165 19.43 13.04 8.47
CA MET A 165 20.36 11.92 8.26
C MET A 165 21.00 12.06 6.86
N GLU A 166 21.77 13.13 6.67
CA GLU A 166 22.48 13.43 5.41
C GLU A 166 23.56 12.37 5.12
N ASP A 167 24.13 11.75 6.15
CA ASP A 167 25.35 10.96 6.01
C ASP A 167 25.18 9.46 6.37
N LYS A 168 25.81 8.59 5.56
CA LYS A 168 25.80 7.11 5.73
C LYS A 168 26.27 6.66 7.12
N THR A 169 27.00 7.51 7.84
CA THR A 169 27.59 7.24 9.15
C THR A 169 26.61 7.25 10.31
N ASN A 170 25.38 7.77 10.13
CA ASN A 170 24.37 7.84 11.18
C ASN A 170 23.27 6.76 11.10
N LEU A 171 23.31 5.86 10.10
CA LEU A 171 22.36 4.76 10.04
C LEU A 171 22.71 3.68 11.08
N PRO A 172 21.72 3.10 11.78
CA PRO A 172 21.95 1.93 12.61
C PRO A 172 22.56 0.80 11.79
N ILE A 173 23.39 -0.02 12.43
CA ILE A 173 24.03 -1.18 11.81
C ILE A 173 22.94 -2.09 11.19
N GLY A 174 23.08 -2.42 9.91
CA GLY A 174 22.14 -3.28 9.18
C GLY A 174 21.05 -2.55 8.38
N PHE A 175 20.98 -1.21 8.46
CA PHE A 175 20.08 -0.41 7.62
C PHE A 175 20.71 -0.02 6.28
N GLN A 176 19.87 0.05 5.26
CA GLN A 176 20.18 0.66 3.97
C GLN A 176 19.21 1.80 3.66
N PHE A 177 19.59 2.78 2.85
CA PHE A 177 18.60 3.75 2.36
C PHE A 177 17.87 3.21 1.12
N ASP A 178 16.59 3.54 0.98
CA ASP A 178 15.73 3.25 -0.20
C ASP A 178 16.44 3.61 -1.53
N ASP A 179 17.01 4.81 -1.62
CA ASP A 179 17.66 5.34 -2.82
C ASP A 179 19.02 4.69 -3.15
N LYS A 180 19.58 3.92 -2.23
CA LYS A 180 20.90 3.27 -2.34
C LYS A 180 20.84 1.78 -2.02
N LEU A 181 19.67 1.18 -2.17
CA LEU A 181 19.41 -0.21 -1.81
C LEU A 181 20.28 -1.15 -2.67
N ASP A 182 21.21 -1.86 -2.02
CA ASP A 182 22.00 -2.91 -2.63
C ASP A 182 21.38 -4.28 -2.36
N ILE A 183 20.71 -4.80 -3.39
CA ILE A 183 20.11 -6.14 -3.43
C ILE A 183 20.99 -7.15 -4.17
N SER A 184 22.23 -6.80 -4.53
CA SER A 184 23.14 -7.73 -5.19
C SER A 184 23.57 -8.88 -4.27
N SER A 185 23.60 -8.66 -2.95
CA SER A 185 23.83 -9.70 -1.94
C SER A 185 22.77 -10.81 -1.99
N LEU A 186 21.52 -10.49 -2.36
CA LEU A 186 20.46 -11.48 -2.60
C LEU A 186 20.77 -12.39 -3.79
N ARG A 187 21.54 -11.92 -4.76
CA ARG A 187 21.96 -12.73 -5.93
C ARG A 187 22.78 -13.94 -5.51
N GLY A 188 23.59 -13.81 -4.45
CA GLY A 188 24.33 -14.92 -3.86
C GLY A 188 23.42 -15.88 -3.10
N TYR A 189 22.45 -15.35 -2.36
CA TYR A 189 21.51 -16.13 -1.55
C TYR A 189 20.58 -17.01 -2.41
N TYR A 190 19.97 -16.47 -3.46
CA TYR A 190 19.14 -17.23 -4.41
C TYR A 190 19.94 -18.17 -5.34
N ARG A 191 21.28 -18.15 -5.29
CA ARG A 191 22.14 -19.04 -6.10
C ARG A 191 22.27 -20.44 -5.49
N PHE A 192 21.98 -20.58 -4.20
CA PHE A 192 22.21 -21.81 -3.42
C PHE A 192 20.91 -22.44 -2.89
N ARG A 193 19.76 -21.93 -3.33
CA ARG A 193 18.43 -22.48 -3.04
C ARG A 193 17.80 -22.96 -4.35
#